data_AF-A0A1I8JPQ1-F1
#
_entry.id   AF-A0A1I8JPQ1-F1
#
_cell.length_a   1.000
_cell.length_b   1.000
_cell.length_c   1.000
_cell.angle_alpha   90.00
_cell.angle_beta   90.00
_cell.angle_gamma   90.00
#
_symmetry.space_group_name_H-M   'P 1'
#
loop_
_entity.id
_entity.type
_entity.pdbx_description
1 polymer ?
#
loop_
_entity_poly.entity_id
_entity_poly.type
_entity_poly.pdbx_seq_one_letter_code
_entity_poly.pdbx_strand_id
1 'polypeptide(L)'
;GQFDVAINWTGGWHHAKRDEASGFCYINDIVCHSTIGLTAFFPGSGDSDDIGAGPGRFASVNVPLKEGVSDAQFAASFAAVIDAAFEAFDPGAVVCVSAAPMPWQQTSSRAGRPAAPGGGGYHFPSTAKLWTAITALAVGVDLDKDIPEHSFFSQYGPDFCLDVTPSLKRNLNDSTELRLLVESAVENLKRLAEALQLQTPMQPNYFY
;
A
#
# COMPACT_ATOMS: atom_id res chain seq x y z
N GLY A 1 -6.53 -6.53 21.76
CA GLY A 1 -7.81 -5.79 21.65
C GLY A 1 -8.96 -6.79 21.65
N GLN A 2 -10.19 -6.39 21.31
CA GLN A 2 -11.31 -7.33 21.11
C GLN A 2 -11.21 -8.13 19.80
N PHE A 3 -10.36 -7.69 18.87
CA PHE A 3 -10.15 -8.32 17.55
C PHE A 3 -8.66 -8.34 17.22
N ASP A 4 -8.23 -9.35 16.46
CA ASP A 4 -6.86 -9.49 15.96
C ASP A 4 -6.66 -8.81 14.59
N VAL A 5 -7.73 -8.76 13.78
CA VAL A 5 -7.73 -8.12 12.44
C VAL A 5 -8.99 -7.28 12.29
N ALA A 6 -8.84 -6.07 11.75
CA ALA A 6 -9.95 -5.20 11.34
C ALA A 6 -9.74 -4.73 9.90
N ILE A 7 -10.79 -4.80 9.09
CA ILE A 7 -10.74 -4.46 7.67
C ILE A 7 -11.75 -3.33 7.41
N ASN A 8 -11.29 -2.27 6.75
CA ASN A 8 -12.14 -1.18 6.26
C ASN A 8 -11.89 -0.92 4.77
N TRP A 9 -12.67 -1.56 3.90
CA TRP A 9 -12.58 -1.37 2.44
C TRP A 9 -12.96 0.05 1.99
N THR A 10 -13.73 0.76 2.81
CA THR A 10 -14.11 2.15 2.52
C THR A 10 -13.07 3.16 3.00
N GLY A 11 -11.98 2.70 3.65
CA GLY A 11 -10.86 3.54 4.10
C GLY A 11 -9.73 3.62 3.08
N GLY A 12 -8.55 4.09 3.50
CA GLY A 12 -7.39 4.18 2.59
C GLY A 12 -7.15 5.56 1.98
N TRP A 13 -7.72 6.63 2.54
CA TRP A 13 -7.78 7.98 1.97
C TRP A 13 -6.49 8.76 2.27
N HIS A 14 -5.35 8.15 1.91
CA HIS A 14 -4.03 8.57 2.35
C HIS A 14 -3.48 9.84 1.68
N HIS A 15 -4.15 10.38 0.66
CA HIS A 15 -3.70 11.60 -0.02
C HIS A 15 -4.25 12.90 0.57
N ALA A 16 -5.25 12.85 1.46
CA ALA A 16 -5.78 14.08 2.04
C ALA A 16 -4.71 14.72 2.94
N LYS A 17 -4.59 16.04 2.89
CA LYS A 17 -3.66 16.81 3.73
C LYS A 17 -4.43 17.53 4.83
N ARG A 18 -3.70 18.13 5.78
CA ARG A 18 -4.29 18.87 6.92
C ARG A 18 -5.33 19.90 6.48
N ASP A 19 -5.00 20.68 5.45
CA ASP A 19 -5.79 21.84 5.03
C ASP A 19 -6.23 21.79 3.55
N GLU A 20 -6.06 20.63 2.88
CA GLU A 20 -6.48 20.46 1.48
C GLU A 20 -6.87 19.02 1.13
N ALA A 21 -7.87 18.87 0.27
CA ALA A 21 -8.20 17.61 -0.38
C ALA A 21 -7.24 17.36 -1.57
N SER A 22 -6.81 16.11 -1.77
CA SER A 22 -5.89 15.74 -2.84
C SER A 22 -6.09 14.26 -3.21
N GLY A 23 -5.92 13.90 -4.50
CA GLY A 23 -5.99 12.50 -4.94
C GLY A 23 -7.31 11.80 -4.64
N PHE A 24 -8.43 12.50 -4.83
CA PHE A 24 -9.78 12.07 -4.44
C PHE A 24 -9.98 11.86 -2.93
N CYS A 25 -9.01 12.23 -2.09
CA CYS A 25 -9.07 12.09 -0.64
C CYS A 25 -9.39 13.43 0.05
N TYR A 26 -10.42 13.47 0.89
CA TYR A 26 -10.87 14.68 1.62
C TYR A 26 -10.56 14.64 3.12
N ILE A 27 -10.52 13.45 3.72
CA ILE A 27 -10.15 13.19 5.11
C ILE A 27 -9.08 12.11 5.07
N ASN A 28 -7.99 12.29 5.82
CA ASN A 28 -6.93 11.28 5.91
C ASN A 28 -7.20 10.37 7.11
N ASP A 29 -7.71 9.17 6.84
CA ASP A 29 -7.99 8.16 7.86
C ASP A 29 -6.75 7.34 8.27
N ILE A 30 -5.58 7.59 7.66
CA ILE A 30 -4.30 6.91 7.92
C ILE A 30 -3.19 7.95 8.12
N VAL A 31 -2.92 8.31 9.38
CA VAL A 31 -2.03 9.44 9.72
C VAL A 31 -0.54 9.08 9.68
N CYS A 32 -0.18 7.79 9.76
CA CYS A 32 1.20 7.30 9.63
C CYS A 32 1.25 6.23 8.53
N HIS A 33 2.17 6.36 7.57
CA HIS A 33 2.25 5.44 6.43
C HIS A 33 3.71 5.16 6.02
N SER A 34 3.93 3.97 5.47
CA SER A 34 5.06 3.67 4.57
C SER A 34 4.48 3.35 3.20
N THR A 35 5.10 3.81 2.10
CA THR A 35 4.62 3.53 0.74
C THR A 35 5.63 2.65 0.01
N ILE A 36 5.13 1.54 -0.52
CA ILE A 36 5.84 0.73 -1.51
C ILE A 36 4.96 0.81 -2.76
N GLY A 37 5.39 1.55 -3.77
CA GLY A 37 4.52 1.90 -4.88
C GLY A 37 5.26 2.61 -6.02
N LEU A 38 4.54 2.82 -7.12
CA LEU A 38 5.09 3.47 -8.31
C LEU A 38 5.36 4.95 -8.04
N THR A 39 6.59 5.43 -8.22
CA THR A 39 6.88 6.88 -8.20
C THR A 39 7.03 7.44 -9.62
N ALA A 40 6.92 8.77 -9.74
CA ALA A 40 6.71 9.55 -10.96
C ALA A 40 5.27 9.61 -11.51
N PHE A 41 4.28 9.20 -10.71
CA PHE A 41 2.87 9.50 -10.97
C PHE A 41 2.30 10.43 -9.87
N PHE A 42 1.10 10.98 -10.09
CA PHE A 42 0.40 11.78 -9.07
C PHE A 42 0.46 11.07 -7.69
N PRO A 43 0.76 11.78 -6.59
CA PRO A 43 0.83 13.24 -6.43
C PRO A 43 2.20 13.89 -6.74
N GLY A 44 3.22 13.12 -7.16
CA GLY A 44 4.57 13.64 -7.40
C GLY A 44 5.44 13.76 -6.14
N SER A 45 5.10 13.04 -5.07
CA SER A 45 5.91 12.84 -3.86
C SER A 45 6.19 11.35 -3.63
N GLY A 46 6.92 10.99 -2.57
CA GLY A 46 7.25 9.60 -2.25
C GLY A 46 8.52 9.07 -2.92
N ASP A 47 9.44 9.95 -3.31
CA ASP A 47 10.78 9.54 -3.74
C ASP A 47 11.55 8.88 -2.58
N SER A 48 12.62 8.14 -2.90
CA SER A 48 13.44 7.43 -1.90
C SER A 48 14.03 8.34 -0.82
N ASP A 49 14.19 9.63 -1.14
CA ASP A 49 14.78 10.63 -0.24
C ASP A 49 13.71 11.38 0.57
N ASP A 50 12.41 11.11 0.33
CA ASP A 50 11.28 11.64 1.10
C ASP A 50 11.11 10.89 2.43
N ILE A 51 12.05 11.14 3.34
CA ILE A 51 12.20 10.39 4.61
C ILE A 51 11.55 11.09 5.81
N GLY A 52 10.71 12.10 5.59
CA GLY A 52 10.17 12.94 6.67
C GLY A 52 11.18 13.94 7.25
N ALA A 53 10.73 14.74 8.21
CA ALA A 53 11.51 15.87 8.74
C ALA A 53 11.38 16.03 10.25
N GLY A 54 12.35 16.74 10.85
CA GLY A 54 12.36 17.03 12.28
C GLY A 54 12.35 15.75 13.14
N PRO A 55 11.53 15.69 14.21
CA PRO A 55 11.38 14.50 15.04
C PRO A 55 10.85 13.26 14.29
N GLY A 56 10.19 13.45 13.14
CA GLY A 56 9.67 12.37 12.30
C GLY A 56 10.60 11.98 11.15
N ARG A 57 11.87 12.44 11.15
CA ARG A 57 12.85 12.01 10.16
C ARG A 57 13.10 10.50 10.27
N PHE A 58 13.18 9.84 9.13
CA PHE A 58 13.24 8.39 8.94
C PHE A 58 11.95 7.61 9.25
N ALA A 59 10.90 8.28 9.75
CA ALA A 59 9.61 7.64 9.99
C ALA A 59 8.72 7.54 8.73
N SER A 60 9.14 8.17 7.63
CA SER A 60 8.58 7.96 6.29
C SER A 60 9.55 7.11 5.48
N VAL A 61 9.06 6.01 4.92
CA VAL A 61 9.84 5.08 4.11
C VAL A 61 9.14 4.89 2.76
N ASN A 62 9.90 5.10 1.69
CA ASN A 62 9.41 5.02 0.33
C ASN A 62 10.32 4.13 -0.52
N VAL A 63 9.73 3.15 -1.21
CA VAL A 63 10.42 2.36 -2.25
C VAL A 63 9.80 2.67 -3.61
N PRO A 64 10.45 3.51 -4.42
CA PRO A 64 9.95 3.90 -5.74
C PRO A 64 10.04 2.75 -6.74
N LEU A 65 8.90 2.22 -7.17
CA LEU A 65 8.82 1.19 -8.19
C LEU A 65 8.56 1.81 -9.57
N LYS A 66 9.03 1.14 -10.62
CA LYS A 66 8.72 1.46 -12.02
C LYS A 66 7.70 0.46 -12.57
N GLU A 67 7.09 0.77 -13.71
CA GLU A 67 6.11 -0.13 -14.33
C GLU A 67 6.65 -1.55 -14.57
N GLY A 68 5.75 -2.54 -14.44
CA GLY A 68 6.06 -3.93 -14.77
C GLY A 68 6.91 -4.65 -13.74
N VAL A 69 7.02 -4.14 -12.50
CA VAL A 69 7.61 -4.89 -11.38
C VAL A 69 6.98 -6.27 -11.30
N SER A 70 7.80 -7.31 -11.14
CA SER A 70 7.28 -8.67 -11.01
C SER A 70 6.81 -8.94 -9.58
N ASP A 71 5.93 -9.93 -9.41
CA ASP A 71 5.47 -10.38 -8.09
C ASP A 71 6.65 -10.76 -7.19
N ALA A 72 7.66 -11.43 -7.74
CA ALA A 72 8.86 -11.81 -7.00
C ALA A 72 9.67 -10.59 -6.51
N GLN A 73 9.84 -9.57 -7.36
CA GLN A 73 10.53 -8.34 -6.98
C GLN A 73 9.74 -7.53 -5.94
N PHE A 74 8.42 -7.43 -6.12
CA PHE A 74 7.56 -6.76 -5.16
C PHE A 74 7.57 -7.47 -3.81
N ALA A 75 7.36 -8.79 -3.79
CA ALA A 75 7.33 -9.59 -2.56
C ALA A 75 8.67 -9.51 -1.81
N ALA A 76 9.80 -9.63 -2.50
CA ALA A 76 11.11 -9.52 -1.88
C ALA A 76 11.36 -8.12 -1.30
N SER A 77 10.99 -7.06 -2.03
CA SER A 77 11.14 -5.67 -1.57
C SER A 77 10.23 -5.38 -0.38
N PHE A 78 8.99 -5.86 -0.43
CA PHE A 78 7.99 -5.72 0.62
C PHE A 78 8.44 -6.41 1.91
N ALA A 79 8.83 -7.69 1.83
CA ALA A 79 9.30 -8.45 2.98
C ALA A 79 10.49 -7.75 3.66
N ALA A 80 11.51 -7.37 2.89
CA ALA A 80 12.70 -6.73 3.43
C ALA A 80 12.40 -5.41 4.19
N VAL A 81 11.51 -4.57 3.64
CA VAL A 81 11.14 -3.29 4.28
C VAL A 81 10.25 -3.51 5.50
N ILE A 82 9.28 -4.42 5.41
CA ILE A 82 8.35 -4.69 6.51
C ILE A 82 9.09 -5.33 7.68
N ASP A 83 9.96 -6.32 7.45
CA ASP A 83 10.74 -6.96 8.51
C ASP A 83 11.60 -5.91 9.24
N ALA A 84 12.30 -5.05 8.50
CA ALA A 84 13.07 -3.95 9.07
C ALA A 84 12.19 -2.93 9.83
N ALA A 85 10.96 -2.68 9.36
CA ALA A 85 10.04 -1.77 10.02
C ALA A 85 9.52 -2.35 11.33
N PHE A 86 9.19 -3.64 11.38
CA PHE A 86 8.83 -4.32 12.62
C PHE A 86 9.97 -4.30 13.63
N GLU A 87 11.20 -4.55 13.20
CA GLU A 87 12.39 -4.44 14.06
C GLU A 87 12.61 -3.02 14.59
N ALA A 88 12.37 -1.99 13.76
CA ALA A 88 12.62 -0.60 14.13
C ALA A 88 11.52 0.02 15.01
N PHE A 89 10.26 -0.30 14.73
CA PHE A 89 9.10 0.35 15.35
C PHE A 89 8.45 -0.46 16.48
N ASP A 90 8.63 -1.79 16.51
CA ASP A 90 7.89 -2.72 17.38
C ASP A 90 6.38 -2.35 17.46
N PRO A 91 5.67 -2.31 16.32
CA PRO A 91 4.35 -1.71 16.26
C PRO A 91 3.31 -2.57 17.01
N GLY A 92 2.56 -1.95 17.91
CA GLY A 92 1.41 -2.59 18.57
C GLY A 92 0.17 -2.78 17.65
N ALA A 93 0.17 -2.18 16.47
CA ALA A 93 -0.86 -2.34 15.43
C ALA A 93 -0.30 -1.95 14.05
N VAL A 94 -0.80 -2.60 12.99
CA VAL A 94 -0.45 -2.29 11.60
C VAL A 94 -1.71 -1.95 10.81
N VAL A 95 -1.63 -0.89 10.01
CA VAL A 95 -2.69 -0.53 9.06
C VAL A 95 -2.17 -0.80 7.65
N CYS A 96 -2.78 -1.75 6.95
CA CYS A 96 -2.47 -2.06 5.56
C CYS A 96 -3.48 -1.39 4.63
N VAL A 97 -3.00 -0.62 3.66
CA VAL A 97 -3.82 0.03 2.64
C VAL A 97 -3.62 -0.72 1.34
N SER A 98 -4.68 -1.34 0.80
CA SER A 98 -4.62 -2.07 -0.47
C SER A 98 -5.35 -1.30 -1.56
N ALA A 99 -4.59 -0.82 -2.53
CA ALA A 99 -5.10 -0.26 -3.77
C ALA A 99 -4.99 -1.32 -4.89
N ALA A 100 -6.04 -1.47 -5.69
CA ALA A 100 -5.98 -2.35 -6.85
C ALA A 100 -5.18 -1.70 -7.98
N PRO A 101 -4.27 -2.43 -8.66
CA PRO A 101 -3.50 -1.88 -9.75
C PRO A 101 -4.43 -1.40 -10.86
N MET A 102 -4.14 -0.23 -11.45
CA MET A 102 -4.81 0.25 -12.65
C MET A 102 -4.37 -0.60 -13.86
N PRO A 103 -5.26 -1.36 -14.53
CA PRO A 103 -4.97 -1.84 -15.86
C PRO A 103 -5.22 -0.68 -16.84
N TRP A 104 -4.16 -0.15 -17.46
CA TRP A 104 -4.24 0.88 -18.51
C TRP A 104 -4.79 0.33 -19.84
N GLN A 105 -6.03 -0.17 -19.82
CA GLN A 105 -6.87 -0.25 -21.01
C GLN A 105 -8.09 0.66 -20.83
N GLN A 106 -7.88 1.97 -20.98
CA GLN A 106 -8.92 2.83 -21.53
C GLN A 106 -8.41 3.43 -22.82
N THR A 107 -8.71 2.73 -23.91
CA THR A 107 -8.98 3.41 -25.17
C THR A 107 -10.16 4.35 -24.93
N SER A 108 -10.03 5.56 -25.45
CA SER A 108 -11.01 6.64 -25.37
C SER A 108 -12.46 6.18 -25.56
N SER A 109 -13.36 6.44 -24.60
CA SER A 109 -14.69 6.99 -24.91
C SER A 109 -15.48 7.37 -23.66
N ARG A 110 -16.01 8.60 -23.73
CA ARG A 110 -17.13 9.18 -22.98
C ARG A 110 -18.06 8.17 -22.26
N ALA A 111 -18.21 8.32 -20.94
CA ALA A 111 -19.52 8.42 -20.25
C ALA A 111 -19.30 8.54 -18.74
N GLY A 112 -19.89 9.57 -18.13
CA GLY A 112 -19.79 9.83 -16.69
C GLY A 112 -20.38 8.71 -15.83
N ARG A 113 -19.51 7.94 -15.19
CA ARG A 113 -19.86 7.06 -14.07
C ARG A 113 -19.11 7.54 -12.83
N PRO A 114 -19.75 7.60 -11.66
CA PRO A 114 -19.11 8.06 -10.43
C PRO A 114 -18.06 7.05 -9.97
N ALA A 115 -16.86 7.56 -9.65
CA ALA A 115 -15.86 6.83 -8.88
C ALA A 115 -16.39 6.62 -7.45
N ALA A 116 -16.23 5.42 -6.90
CA ALA A 116 -16.78 5.00 -5.62
C ALA A 116 -15.67 4.39 -4.72
N PRO A 117 -15.82 4.38 -3.38
CA PRO A 117 -14.77 4.74 -2.42
C PRO A 117 -14.04 3.54 -1.79
N GLY A 118 -12.77 3.80 -1.47
CA GLY A 118 -11.70 2.89 -1.02
C GLY A 118 -10.40 3.42 -1.65
N GLY A 119 -9.22 3.05 -1.14
CA GLY A 119 -7.95 3.40 -1.81
C GLY A 119 -7.97 3.10 -3.33
N GLY A 120 -7.03 3.66 -4.11
CA GLY A 120 -7.07 3.62 -5.59
C GLY A 120 -7.40 2.24 -6.20
N GLY A 121 -8.10 2.23 -7.36
CA GLY A 121 -8.51 0.98 -8.03
C GLY A 121 -9.66 1.20 -9.00
N TYR A 122 -9.35 1.45 -10.28
CA TYR A 122 -10.31 1.97 -11.26
C TYR A 122 -10.88 0.89 -12.19
N HIS A 123 -10.53 -0.38 -11.95
CA HIS A 123 -11.09 -1.54 -12.63
C HIS A 123 -11.82 -2.42 -11.62
N PHE A 124 -13.14 -2.21 -11.50
CA PHE A 124 -13.97 -2.80 -10.45
C PHE A 124 -13.82 -4.31 -10.29
N PRO A 125 -13.78 -5.14 -11.37
CA PRO A 125 -13.61 -6.58 -11.21
C PRO A 125 -12.26 -6.95 -10.58
N SER A 126 -11.17 -6.29 -10.97
CA SER A 126 -9.84 -6.54 -10.40
C SER A 126 -9.76 -6.11 -8.94
N THR A 127 -10.37 -4.96 -8.60
CA THR A 127 -10.47 -4.50 -7.21
C THR A 127 -11.24 -5.48 -6.35
N ALA A 128 -12.39 -5.97 -6.84
CA ALA A 128 -13.20 -6.94 -6.13
C ALA A 128 -12.46 -8.28 -5.93
N LYS A 129 -11.74 -8.79 -6.94
CA LYS A 129 -10.91 -10.00 -6.81
C LYS A 129 -9.83 -9.83 -5.73
N LEU A 130 -9.09 -8.71 -5.75
CA LEU A 130 -8.03 -8.43 -4.79
C LEU A 130 -8.56 -8.37 -3.35
N TRP A 131 -9.60 -7.58 -3.10
CA TRP A 131 -10.17 -7.43 -1.76
C TRP A 131 -10.81 -8.72 -1.25
N THR A 132 -11.41 -9.52 -2.15
CA THR A 132 -11.92 -10.86 -1.80
C THR A 132 -10.77 -11.77 -1.36
N ALA A 133 -9.66 -11.80 -2.10
CA ALA A 133 -8.49 -12.61 -1.74
C ALA A 133 -7.86 -12.17 -0.40
N ILE A 134 -7.73 -10.86 -0.16
CA ILE A 134 -7.20 -10.34 1.11
C ILE A 134 -8.13 -10.68 2.27
N THR A 135 -9.45 -10.57 2.08
CA THR A 135 -10.43 -10.96 3.12
C THR A 135 -10.28 -12.42 3.46
N ALA A 136 -10.21 -13.30 2.46
CA ALA A 136 -10.07 -14.74 2.65
C ALA A 136 -8.78 -15.11 3.39
N LEU A 137 -7.66 -14.47 3.03
CA LEU A 137 -6.39 -14.61 3.73
C LEU A 137 -6.51 -14.17 5.21
N ALA A 138 -7.16 -13.04 5.47
CA ALA A 138 -7.34 -12.52 6.83
C ALA A 138 -8.20 -13.42 7.72
N VAL A 139 -9.15 -14.15 7.15
CA VAL A 139 -10.01 -15.11 7.88
C VAL A 139 -9.50 -16.55 7.82
N GLY A 140 -8.40 -16.82 7.11
CA GLY A 140 -7.82 -18.16 6.95
C GLY A 140 -8.68 -19.12 6.14
N VAL A 141 -9.36 -18.64 5.10
CA VAL A 141 -10.22 -19.44 4.22
C VAL A 141 -9.58 -19.58 2.83
N ASP A 142 -9.51 -20.81 2.33
CA ASP A 142 -9.15 -21.08 0.95
C ASP A 142 -10.36 -20.82 0.04
N LEU A 143 -10.13 -20.07 -1.04
CA LEU A 143 -11.17 -19.76 -2.03
C LEU A 143 -11.13 -20.73 -3.19
N ASP A 144 -12.31 -21.07 -3.72
CA ASP A 144 -12.40 -21.64 -5.06
C ASP A 144 -11.97 -20.57 -6.09
N LYS A 145 -11.37 -21.02 -7.19
CA LYS A 145 -11.04 -20.16 -8.32
C LYS A 145 -12.30 -19.61 -8.99
N ASP A 146 -13.40 -20.35 -8.99
CA ASP A 146 -14.60 -19.98 -9.73
C ASP A 146 -15.40 -18.92 -8.96
N ILE A 147 -15.73 -17.81 -9.64
CA ILE A 147 -16.50 -16.74 -9.01
C ILE A 147 -17.97 -17.20 -8.92
N PRO A 148 -18.60 -17.15 -7.73
CA PRO A 148 -20.01 -17.51 -7.59
C PRO A 148 -20.91 -16.51 -8.33
N GLU A 149 -22.08 -16.94 -8.80
CA GLU A 149 -23.02 -16.04 -9.46
C GLU A 149 -23.53 -14.94 -8.51
N HIS A 150 -23.58 -13.72 -9.02
CA HIS A 150 -24.14 -12.56 -8.33
C HIS A 150 -24.51 -11.44 -9.33
N SER A 151 -25.10 -10.34 -8.85
CA SER A 151 -25.64 -9.26 -9.72
C SER A 151 -24.61 -8.56 -10.62
N PHE A 152 -23.31 -8.73 -10.38
CA PHE A 152 -22.23 -8.16 -11.19
C PHE A 152 -21.37 -9.23 -11.88
N PHE A 153 -21.79 -10.51 -11.84
CA PHE A 153 -21.02 -11.65 -12.35
C PHE A 153 -20.57 -11.48 -13.82
N SER A 154 -21.42 -10.87 -14.66
CA SER A 154 -21.11 -10.59 -16.07
C SER A 154 -19.89 -9.68 -16.27
N GLN A 155 -19.45 -8.92 -15.26
CA GLN A 155 -18.29 -8.04 -15.34
C GLN A 155 -16.95 -8.79 -15.20
N TYR A 156 -16.96 -10.06 -14.78
CA TYR A 156 -15.74 -10.87 -14.61
C TYR A 156 -15.36 -11.69 -15.84
N GLY A 157 -16.08 -11.51 -16.95
CA GLY A 157 -15.71 -12.12 -18.22
C GLY A 157 -14.32 -11.65 -18.69
N PRO A 158 -13.64 -12.45 -19.54
CA PRO A 158 -14.15 -13.69 -20.13
C PRO A 158 -14.00 -14.93 -19.24
N ASP A 159 -13.18 -14.88 -18.19
CA ASP A 159 -12.73 -16.08 -17.48
C ASP A 159 -13.59 -16.45 -16.26
N PHE A 160 -14.28 -15.47 -15.67
CA PHE A 160 -15.17 -15.66 -14.50
C PHE A 160 -14.51 -16.33 -13.29
N CYS A 161 -13.19 -16.26 -13.17
CA CYS A 161 -12.42 -16.80 -12.06
C CYS A 161 -11.67 -15.70 -11.29
N LEU A 162 -11.23 -16.00 -10.07
CA LEU A 162 -10.43 -15.10 -9.23
C LEU A 162 -9.00 -14.92 -9.74
N ASP A 163 -8.52 -15.77 -10.65
CA ASP A 163 -7.18 -15.65 -11.21
C ASP A 163 -6.99 -14.31 -11.92
N VAL A 164 -5.77 -13.77 -11.79
CA VAL A 164 -5.33 -12.56 -12.48
C VAL A 164 -4.22 -12.95 -13.45
N THR A 165 -4.50 -12.78 -14.74
CA THR A 165 -3.50 -13.01 -15.78
C THR A 165 -2.38 -11.97 -15.65
N PRO A 166 -1.11 -12.38 -15.56
CA PRO A 166 0.01 -11.46 -15.51
C PRO A 166 0.05 -10.51 -16.70
N SER A 167 0.47 -9.28 -16.46
CA SER A 167 0.65 -8.29 -17.52
C SER A 167 1.84 -8.66 -18.41
N LEU A 168 1.69 -8.47 -19.73
CA LEU A 168 2.81 -8.56 -20.70
C LEU A 168 3.66 -7.28 -20.74
N LYS A 169 3.43 -6.32 -19.83
CA LYS A 169 4.23 -5.10 -19.75
C LYS A 169 5.68 -5.45 -19.46
N ARG A 170 6.59 -4.78 -20.18
CA ARG A 170 8.02 -4.86 -19.90
C ARG A 170 8.28 -4.37 -18.48
N ASN A 171 9.07 -5.14 -17.75
CA ASN A 171 9.60 -4.72 -16.46
C ASN A 171 10.67 -3.64 -16.64
N LEU A 172 10.44 -2.47 -16.07
CA LEU A 172 11.36 -1.33 -16.10
C LEU A 172 12.22 -1.23 -14.83
N ASN A 173 12.08 -2.17 -13.89
CA ASN A 173 12.84 -2.21 -12.64
C ASN A 173 14.12 -3.02 -12.84
N ASP A 174 15.23 -2.33 -13.01
CA ASP A 174 16.54 -2.97 -12.94
C ASP A 174 16.76 -3.56 -11.54
N SER A 175 17.28 -4.79 -11.49
CA SER A 175 17.40 -5.53 -10.22
C SER A 175 18.47 -4.93 -9.30
N THR A 176 19.50 -4.29 -9.85
CA THR A 176 20.53 -3.64 -9.05
C THR A 176 20.02 -2.33 -8.50
N GLU A 177 19.37 -1.50 -9.33
CA GLU A 177 18.75 -0.25 -8.90
C GLU A 177 17.71 -0.49 -7.79
N LEU A 178 16.80 -1.45 -8.00
CA LEU A 178 15.76 -1.79 -7.02
C LEU A 178 16.37 -2.27 -5.70
N ARG A 179 17.40 -3.11 -5.75
CA ARG A 179 18.10 -3.56 -4.53
C ARG A 179 18.69 -2.39 -3.75
N LEU A 180 19.33 -1.44 -4.43
CA LEU A 180 19.90 -0.25 -3.77
C LEU A 180 18.82 0.62 -3.12
N LEU A 181 17.66 0.76 -3.74
CA LEU A 181 16.51 1.48 -3.17
C LEU A 181 16.02 0.80 -1.88
N VAL A 182 15.86 -0.52 -1.91
CA VAL A 182 15.45 -1.31 -0.74
C VAL A 182 16.49 -1.24 0.37
N GLU A 183 17.78 -1.37 0.05
CA GLU A 183 18.87 -1.25 1.02
C GLU A 183 18.89 0.14 1.68
N SER A 184 18.68 1.21 0.92
CA SER A 184 18.56 2.58 1.44
C SER A 184 17.37 2.72 2.41
N ALA A 185 16.21 2.15 2.05
CA ALA A 185 15.02 2.16 2.90
C ALA A 185 15.24 1.41 4.22
N VAL A 186 15.84 0.22 4.16
CA VAL A 186 16.19 -0.59 5.35
C VAL A 186 17.20 0.14 6.25
N GLU A 187 18.20 0.79 5.65
CA GLU A 187 19.19 1.55 6.41
C GLU A 187 18.58 2.77 7.13
N ASN A 188 17.63 3.45 6.50
CA ASN A 188 16.89 4.53 7.15
C ASN A 188 16.05 4.03 8.35
N LEU A 189 15.44 2.84 8.25
CA LEU A 189 14.74 2.22 9.36
C LEU A 189 15.67 1.89 10.54
N LYS A 190 16.89 1.41 10.27
CA LYS A 190 17.89 1.18 11.33
C LYS A 190 18.26 2.47 12.06
N ARG A 191 18.47 3.56 11.32
CA ARG A 191 18.74 4.89 11.91
C ARG A 191 17.59 5.38 12.77
N LEU A 192 16.35 5.09 12.38
CA LEU A 192 15.19 5.39 13.20
C LEU A 192 15.21 4.59 14.50
N ALA A 193 15.48 3.27 14.43
CA ALA A 193 15.56 2.41 15.61
C ALA A 193 16.59 2.95 16.63
N GLU A 194 17.78 3.33 16.15
CA GLU A 194 18.81 3.97 16.98
C GLU A 194 18.32 5.28 17.61
N ALA A 195 17.64 6.14 16.83
CA ALA A 195 17.10 7.39 17.33
C ALA A 195 16.01 7.18 18.40
N LEU A 196 15.15 6.17 18.23
CA LEU A 196 14.11 5.81 19.21
C LEU A 196 14.70 5.23 20.50
N GLN A 197 15.75 4.42 20.41
CA GLN A 197 16.47 3.90 21.59
C GLN A 197 17.18 5.00 22.38
N LEU A 198 17.63 6.07 21.71
CA LEU A 198 18.25 7.24 22.35
C LEU A 198 17.23 8.20 22.98
N GLN A 199 15.94 8.06 22.68
CA GLN A 199 14.89 8.79 23.41
C GLN A 199 14.74 8.19 24.80
N THR A 200 15.40 8.80 25.79
CA THR A 200 15.22 8.50 27.23
C THR A 200 13.73 8.36 27.56
N PRO A 201 13.31 7.38 28.38
CA PRO A 201 11.92 7.31 28.81
C PRO A 201 11.57 8.65 29.45
N MET A 202 10.43 9.23 29.05
CA MET A 202 9.88 10.40 29.72
C MET A 202 9.92 10.14 31.22
N GLN A 203 10.73 10.93 31.94
CA GLN A 203 10.73 10.89 33.40
C GLN A 203 9.27 11.04 33.83
N PRO A 204 8.71 10.14 34.66
CA PRO A 204 7.35 10.30 35.11
C PRO A 204 7.25 11.67 35.78
N ASN A 205 6.43 12.55 35.20
CA ASN A 205 6.15 13.86 35.79
C ASN A 205 5.61 13.60 37.20
N TYR A 206 6.46 13.80 38.20
CA TYR A 206 6.04 13.92 39.59
C TYR A 206 5.26 15.22 39.69
N PHE A 207 3.95 15.15 39.42
CA PHE A 207 3.02 16.15 39.92
C PHE A 207 2.88 15.89 41.42
N TYR A 208 3.59 16.70 42.22
CA TYR A 208 3.30 16.90 43.65
C TYR A 208 2.14 17.88 43.81
#